data_AF-A0A166SJ96-F1
#
_entry.id   AF-A0A166SJ96-F1
#
_cell.length_a   1.000
_cell.length_b   1.000
_cell.length_c   1.000
_cell.angle_alpha   90.00
_cell.angle_beta   90.00
_cell.angle_gamma   90.00
#
_symmetry.space_group_name_H-M   'P 1'
#
loop_
_entity.id
_entity.type
_entity.pdbx_description
1 polymer ?
#
loop_
_entity_poly.entity_id
_entity_poly.type
_entity_poly.pdbx_seq_one_letter_code
_entity_poly.pdbx_strand_id
1 'polypeptide(L)'
;MESFHPAFRFPKSAADTMLPSPTMSILEFLDFELPNVAPTETSASAEFFSKLEPTVMEPKLLKGITVPSDATMKGLAALCKTAVTDGAVSLLCLHLTREASKRVPLWMVPYWMEVAEIRRVPRPLWMEASDTMRVRQGSRRGKCKESTHSLIEEVYSSLAALSWSGKTRGFSNDEPISTLAAYATRRWLSDANKDQMLDLLRTDIRLDPSKPKFDIKGTHFISKIHQAYNKRDRDYTYDRGFEGLRETGIELGSDIHCRKLSEI
;
A
#
# COMPACT_ATOMS: atom_id res chain seq x y z
N MET A 1 14.84 -3.82 -2.23
CA MET A 1 15.63 -3.25 -1.12
C MET A 1 16.99 -3.88 -1.20
N GLU A 2 18.05 -3.08 -1.39
CA GLU A 2 19.42 -3.58 -1.25
C GLU A 2 19.59 -4.21 0.14
N SER A 3 20.34 -5.31 0.22
CA SER A 3 20.61 -5.94 1.50
C SER A 3 21.48 -5.00 2.34
N PHE A 4 20.90 -4.38 3.36
CA PHE A 4 21.66 -3.57 4.30
C PHE A 4 22.77 -4.39 4.97
N HIS A 5 23.87 -3.74 5.34
CA HIS A 5 24.92 -4.35 6.15
C HIS A 5 24.33 -4.90 7.47
N PRO A 6 24.81 -6.04 8.03
CA PRO A 6 24.25 -6.66 9.23
C PRO A 6 24.10 -5.74 10.44
N ALA A 7 24.93 -4.71 10.55
CA ALA A 7 24.85 -3.67 11.58
C ALA A 7 23.53 -2.86 11.56
N PHE A 8 22.85 -2.83 10.42
CA PHE A 8 21.53 -2.20 10.26
C PHE A 8 20.37 -3.19 10.43
N ARG A 9 20.64 -4.45 10.80
CA ARG A 9 19.59 -5.43 11.01
C ARG A 9 18.73 -4.99 12.19
N PHE A 10 17.48 -4.64 11.89
CA PHE A 10 16.53 -4.21 12.90
C PHE A 10 16.21 -5.38 13.86
N PRO A 11 16.47 -5.24 15.18
CA PRO A 11 16.21 -6.32 16.12
C PRO A 11 14.72 -6.67 16.18
N LYS A 12 14.38 -7.96 16.11
CA LYS A 12 12.99 -8.43 16.11
C LYS A 12 12.21 -7.94 17.34
N SER A 13 12.84 -7.99 18.53
CA SER A 13 12.24 -7.51 19.77
C SER A 13 11.92 -6.00 19.75
N ALA A 14 12.73 -5.20 19.09
CA ALA A 14 12.46 -3.77 18.88
C ALA A 14 11.34 -3.57 17.85
N ALA A 15 11.34 -4.35 16.76
CA ALA A 15 10.31 -4.30 15.73
C ALA A 15 8.91 -4.55 16.28
N ASP A 16 8.75 -5.60 17.09
CA ASP A 16 7.46 -5.97 17.69
C ASP A 16 6.88 -4.88 18.62
N THR A 17 7.72 -3.96 19.10
CA THR A 17 7.31 -2.86 20.01
C THR A 17 7.18 -1.50 19.29
N MET A 18 8.05 -1.25 18.31
CA MET A 18 8.21 0.08 17.71
C MET A 18 7.42 0.25 16.41
N LEU A 19 7.13 -0.83 15.69
CA LEU A 19 6.33 -0.81 14.46
C LEU A 19 4.96 -1.47 14.68
N PRO A 20 3.92 -1.04 13.95
CA PRO A 20 2.65 -1.74 13.97
C PRO A 20 2.84 -3.15 13.41
N SER A 21 2.35 -4.17 14.13
CA SER A 21 2.41 -5.55 13.64
C SER A 21 1.70 -5.67 12.29
N PRO A 22 2.26 -6.38 11.29
CA PRO A 22 1.58 -6.62 10.03
C PRO A 22 0.19 -7.25 10.19
N THR A 23 -0.05 -8.01 11.26
CA THR A 23 -1.34 -8.67 11.53
C THR A 23 -2.33 -7.84 12.34
N MET A 24 -1.92 -6.65 12.79
CA MET A 24 -2.78 -5.71 13.52
C MET A 24 -3.96 -5.28 12.66
N SER A 25 -5.13 -5.08 13.26
CA SER A 25 -6.30 -4.61 12.54
C SER A 25 -6.09 -3.18 11.99
N ILE A 26 -6.90 -2.76 11.02
CA ILE A 26 -6.84 -1.40 10.49
C ILE A 26 -7.16 -0.37 11.58
N LEU A 27 -8.11 -0.65 12.48
CA LEU A 27 -8.47 0.28 13.55
C LEU A 27 -7.34 0.44 14.56
N GLU A 28 -6.76 -0.66 15.05
CA GLU A 28 -5.59 -0.62 15.95
C GLU A 28 -4.39 0.06 15.27
N PHE A 29 -4.20 -0.15 13.97
CA PHE A 29 -3.14 0.50 13.19
C PHE A 29 -3.29 2.02 13.14
N LEU A 30 -4.53 2.52 13.01
CA LEU A 30 -4.82 3.95 13.02
C LEU A 30 -4.52 4.58 14.39
N ASP A 31 -4.78 3.83 15.46
CA ASP A 31 -4.51 4.25 16.85
C ASP A 31 -3.03 4.07 17.24
N PHE A 32 -2.25 3.26 16.51
CA PHE A 32 -0.85 3.03 16.80
C PHE A 32 -0.02 4.32 16.70
N GLU A 33 0.63 4.72 17.78
CA GLU A 33 1.47 5.92 17.78
C GLU A 33 2.76 5.73 16.99
N LEU A 34 3.00 6.60 16.00
CA LEU A 34 4.27 6.66 15.25
C LEU A 34 5.00 7.98 15.57
N PRO A 35 6.35 7.98 15.65
CA PRO A 35 7.10 9.22 15.88
C PRO A 35 6.84 10.24 14.78
N ASN A 36 6.88 11.53 15.15
CA ASN A 36 6.73 12.63 14.21
C ASN A 36 7.91 12.70 13.23
N VAL A 37 7.70 13.34 12.08
CA VAL A 37 8.76 13.62 11.10
C VAL A 37 9.27 15.04 11.34
N ALA A 38 10.58 15.22 11.30
CA ALA A 38 11.22 16.51 11.50
C ALA A 38 10.81 17.47 10.38
N PRO A 39 10.38 18.72 10.71
CA PRO A 39 9.92 19.67 9.70
C PRO A 39 11.09 20.29 8.92
N THR A 40 12.28 20.32 9.51
CA THR A 40 13.46 20.96 8.95
C THR A 40 14.34 19.95 8.26
N GLU A 41 14.74 20.25 7.04
CA GLU A 41 15.73 19.47 6.31
C GLU A 41 17.11 19.73 6.91
N THR A 42 17.78 18.64 7.31
CA THR A 42 19.18 18.67 7.71
C THR A 42 19.96 17.86 6.68
N SER A 43 20.93 18.47 5.99
CA SER A 43 21.76 17.72 5.05
C SER A 43 22.48 16.59 5.78
N ALA A 44 22.31 15.35 5.31
CA ALA A 44 23.04 14.23 5.86
C ALA A 44 24.54 14.42 5.59
N SER A 45 25.36 14.16 6.61
CA SER A 45 26.82 14.25 6.54
C SER A 45 27.45 13.08 7.28
N ALA A 46 28.75 12.88 7.10
CA ALA A 46 29.51 11.86 7.84
C ALA A 46 29.47 12.10 9.36
N GLU A 47 29.20 13.33 9.81
CA GLU A 47 29.12 13.70 11.23
C GLU A 47 27.93 13.04 11.94
N PHE A 48 26.92 12.55 11.21
CA PHE A 48 25.84 11.76 11.80
C PHE A 48 26.34 10.41 12.32
N PHE A 49 27.51 9.93 11.89
CA PHE A 49 28.01 8.63 12.29
C PHE A 49 29.09 8.78 13.37
N SER A 50 29.00 7.95 14.40
CA SER A 50 29.95 7.96 15.52
C SER A 50 30.58 6.59 15.73
N LYS A 51 31.85 6.60 16.13
CA LYS A 51 32.60 5.41 16.55
C LYS A 51 32.38 5.05 18.02
N LEU A 52 31.58 5.85 18.74
CA LEU A 52 31.22 5.61 20.13
C LEU A 52 29.93 4.80 20.20
N GLU A 53 29.79 4.00 21.25
CA GLU A 53 28.59 3.20 21.48
C GLU A 53 27.31 4.06 21.61
N PRO A 54 26.14 3.52 21.21
CA PRO A 54 24.85 4.17 21.43
C PRO A 54 24.61 4.46 22.92
N THR A 55 24.12 5.66 23.22
CA THR A 55 23.73 6.05 24.57
C THR A 55 22.29 5.65 24.90
N VAL A 56 21.47 5.43 23.87
CA VAL A 56 20.06 5.05 24.01
C VAL A 56 19.84 3.73 23.29
N MET A 57 19.48 2.70 24.05
CA MET A 57 19.19 1.36 23.52
C MET A 57 17.75 0.91 23.81
N GLU A 58 17.05 1.58 24.72
CA GLU A 58 15.70 1.19 25.13
C GLU A 58 14.69 1.49 24.01
N PRO A 59 13.96 0.48 23.47
CA PRO A 59 13.05 0.67 22.35
C PRO A 59 11.97 1.73 22.58
N LYS A 60 11.47 1.87 23.82
CA LYS A 60 10.48 2.89 24.17
C LYS A 60 11.01 4.31 24.01
N LEU A 61 12.27 4.55 24.41
CA LEU A 61 12.93 5.86 24.25
C LEU A 61 13.25 6.13 22.78
N LEU A 62 13.71 5.10 22.05
CA LEU A 62 14.02 5.19 20.62
C LEU A 62 12.76 5.47 19.78
N LYS A 63 11.60 4.91 20.15
CA LYS A 63 10.32 5.17 19.51
C LYS A 63 9.91 6.64 19.57
N GLY A 64 10.29 7.36 20.63
CA GLY A 64 9.99 8.78 20.82
C GLY A 64 10.87 9.74 20.00
N ILE A 65 11.92 9.24 19.35
CA ILE A 65 12.84 10.07 18.56
C ILE A 65 12.19 10.40 17.22
N THR A 66 12.06 11.69 16.94
CA THR A 66 11.53 12.22 15.67
C THR A 66 12.31 11.63 14.49
N VAL A 67 11.58 11.21 13.46
CA VAL A 67 12.12 10.72 12.19
C VAL A 67 12.78 11.88 11.44
N PRO A 68 14.01 11.74 10.90
CA PRO A 68 14.59 12.75 10.02
C PRO A 68 13.76 12.99 8.76
N SER A 69 14.02 14.08 8.02
CA SER A 69 13.34 14.31 6.74
C SER A 69 13.73 13.27 5.69
N ASP A 70 12.93 13.13 4.62
CA ASP A 70 13.20 12.16 3.53
C ASP A 70 14.56 12.40 2.86
N ALA A 71 14.94 13.67 2.66
CA ALA A 71 16.24 14.04 2.13
C ALA A 71 17.39 13.59 3.05
N THR A 72 17.26 13.82 4.37
CA THR A 72 18.23 13.36 5.35
C THR A 72 18.33 11.84 5.36
N MET A 73 17.20 11.12 5.39
CA MET A 73 17.19 9.65 5.40
C MET A 73 17.83 9.05 4.16
N LYS A 74 17.56 9.59 2.97
CA LYS A 74 18.21 9.15 1.72
C LYS A 74 19.72 9.38 1.75
N GLY A 75 20.16 10.53 2.25
CA GLY A 75 21.58 10.84 2.42
C GLY A 75 22.26 9.91 3.43
N LEU A 76 21.61 9.64 4.56
CA LEU A 76 22.11 8.68 5.56
C LEU A 76 22.23 7.28 4.96
N ALA A 77 21.19 6.80 4.27
CA ALA A 77 21.18 5.49 3.62
C ALA A 77 22.33 5.34 2.61
N ALA A 78 22.61 6.38 1.82
CA ALA A 78 23.73 6.40 0.88
C ALA A 78 25.11 6.34 1.57
N LEU A 79 25.24 6.97 2.75
CA LEU A 79 26.50 7.01 3.51
C LEU A 79 26.72 5.77 4.39
N CYS A 80 25.68 4.96 4.65
CA CYS A 80 25.71 3.83 5.59
C CYS A 80 26.87 2.85 5.36
N LYS A 81 27.12 2.47 4.11
CA LYS A 81 28.15 1.47 3.77
C LYS A 81 29.56 1.98 4.07
N THR A 82 29.85 3.21 3.67
CA THR A 82 31.14 3.85 3.91
C THR A 82 31.35 4.07 5.41
N ALA A 83 30.35 4.62 6.10
CA ALA A 83 30.45 4.90 7.53
C ALA A 83 30.75 3.65 8.38
N VAL A 84 30.11 2.51 8.08
CA VAL A 84 30.41 1.25 8.78
C VAL A 84 31.82 0.75 8.48
N THR A 85 32.28 0.88 7.23
CA THR A 85 33.66 0.53 6.85
C THR A 85 34.68 1.38 7.59
N ASP A 86 34.34 2.64 7.88
CA ASP A 86 35.16 3.60 8.64
C ASP A 86 35.10 3.39 10.17
N GLY A 87 34.35 2.38 10.63
CA GLY A 87 34.23 1.99 12.03
C GLY A 87 33.13 2.69 12.81
N ALA A 88 32.11 3.24 12.14
CA ALA A 88 30.93 3.75 12.82
C ALA A 88 30.13 2.62 13.47
N VAL A 89 29.65 2.84 14.71
CA VAL A 89 28.83 1.90 15.48
C VAL A 89 27.51 2.52 15.97
N SER A 90 27.36 3.85 15.91
CA SER A 90 26.13 4.54 16.28
C SER A 90 25.85 5.76 15.38
N LEU A 91 24.66 6.35 15.53
CA LEU A 91 24.23 7.59 14.88
C LEU A 91 24.01 8.70 15.90
N LEU A 92 24.45 9.92 15.60
CA LEU A 92 24.08 11.13 16.31
C LEU A 92 22.75 11.68 15.76
N CYS A 93 21.88 12.13 16.66
CA CYS A 93 20.61 12.76 16.29
C CYS A 93 20.77 14.25 15.95
N LEU A 94 21.64 14.58 14.99
CA LEU A 94 21.96 15.98 14.64
C LEU A 94 20.76 16.76 14.08
N HIS A 95 19.73 16.08 13.58
CA HIS A 95 18.46 16.67 13.17
C HIS A 95 17.62 17.19 14.35
N LEU A 96 18.03 16.91 15.59
CA LEU A 96 17.39 17.37 16.82
C LEU A 96 18.30 18.35 17.55
N THR A 97 17.95 19.64 17.55
CA THR A 97 18.74 20.69 18.22
C THR A 97 18.96 20.43 19.71
N ARG A 98 17.97 19.86 20.42
CA ARG A 98 18.06 19.55 21.86
C ARG A 98 18.71 18.21 22.17
N GLU A 99 18.77 17.30 21.20
CA GLU A 99 19.20 15.92 21.41
C GLU A 99 20.43 15.54 20.58
N ALA A 100 21.13 16.52 20.02
CA ALA A 100 22.29 16.32 19.14
C ALA A 100 23.41 15.48 19.78
N SER A 101 23.48 15.41 21.12
CA SER A 101 24.45 14.60 21.85
C SER A 101 24.04 13.13 22.01
N LYS A 102 22.76 12.78 21.80
CA LYS A 102 22.29 11.40 21.91
C LYS A 102 22.83 10.57 20.75
N ARG A 103 23.33 9.39 21.09
CA ARG A 103 23.74 8.36 20.14
C ARG A 103 22.74 7.22 20.13
N VAL A 104 22.26 6.86 18.95
CA VAL A 104 21.30 5.79 18.73
C VAL A 104 21.92 4.70 17.84
N PRO A 105 21.38 3.48 17.84
CA PRO A 105 21.95 2.40 17.03
C PRO A 105 21.85 2.67 15.52
N LEU A 106 22.77 2.10 14.75
CA LEU A 106 22.75 2.19 13.28
C LEU A 106 21.44 1.68 12.67
N TRP A 107 20.83 0.63 13.25
CA TRP A 107 19.55 0.08 12.81
C TRP A 107 18.37 1.06 12.90
N MET A 108 18.53 2.24 13.50
CA MET A 108 17.51 3.28 13.48
C MET A 108 17.25 3.83 12.06
N VAL A 109 18.22 3.78 11.13
CA VAL A 109 18.00 4.20 9.74
C VAL A 109 16.88 3.41 9.07
N PRO A 110 16.93 2.07 8.97
CA PRO A 110 15.84 1.31 8.36
C PRO A 110 14.52 1.45 9.15
N TYR A 111 14.55 1.55 10.48
CA TYR A 111 13.34 1.84 11.26
C TYR A 111 12.68 3.16 10.84
N TRP A 112 13.45 4.24 10.74
CA TRP A 112 12.95 5.54 10.29
C TRP A 112 12.39 5.51 8.88
N MET A 113 13.03 4.77 7.97
CA MET A 113 12.53 4.57 6.61
C MET A 113 11.18 3.85 6.59
N GLU A 114 11.01 2.79 7.39
CA GLU A 114 9.75 2.07 7.51
C GLU A 114 8.63 2.96 8.09
N VAL A 115 8.93 3.72 9.15
CA VAL A 115 7.96 4.67 9.72
C VAL A 115 7.56 5.74 8.69
N ALA A 116 8.52 6.26 7.94
CA ALA A 116 8.27 7.24 6.90
C ALA A 116 7.35 6.67 5.82
N GLU A 117 7.57 5.43 5.39
CA GLU A 117 6.73 4.78 4.38
C GLU A 117 5.30 4.56 4.88
N ILE A 118 5.14 4.07 6.11
CA ILE A 118 3.83 3.89 6.74
C ILE A 118 3.08 5.22 6.81
N ARG A 119 3.75 6.30 7.22
CA ARG A 119 3.18 7.65 7.29
C ARG A 119 2.86 8.23 5.92
N ARG A 120 3.57 7.83 4.87
CA ARG A 120 3.42 8.36 3.52
C ARG A 120 2.27 7.71 2.76
N VAL A 121 2.14 6.39 2.82
CA VAL A 121 1.26 5.64 1.91
C VAL A 121 0.02 5.07 2.62
N PRO A 122 0.10 3.99 3.42
CA PRO A 122 -1.10 3.33 3.92
C PRO A 122 -1.85 4.16 4.98
N ARG A 123 -1.15 4.88 5.86
CA ARG A 123 -1.81 5.58 6.98
C ARG A 123 -2.72 6.72 6.53
N PRO A 124 -2.28 7.65 5.64
CA PRO A 124 -3.16 8.73 5.17
C PRO A 124 -4.42 8.22 4.46
N LEU A 125 -4.31 7.13 3.70
CA LEU A 125 -5.45 6.51 3.02
C LEU A 125 -6.50 6.03 4.01
N TRP A 126 -6.07 5.29 5.04
CA TRP A 126 -6.99 4.77 6.06
C TRP A 126 -7.55 5.87 6.98
N MET A 127 -6.76 6.90 7.31
CA MET A 127 -7.24 8.04 8.08
C MET A 127 -8.36 8.78 7.33
N GLU A 128 -8.16 9.08 6.03
CA GLU A 128 -9.18 9.74 5.21
C GLU A 128 -10.46 8.90 5.07
N ALA A 129 -10.32 7.58 4.89
CA ALA A 129 -11.45 6.66 4.86
C ALA A 129 -12.26 6.71 6.17
N SER A 130 -11.58 6.59 7.31
CA SER A 130 -12.20 6.66 8.64
C SER A 130 -12.91 7.99 8.88
N ASP A 131 -12.24 9.11 8.59
CA ASP A 131 -12.83 10.44 8.74
C ASP A 131 -14.04 10.65 7.82
N THR A 132 -13.97 10.17 6.57
CA THR A 132 -15.09 10.25 5.63
C THR A 132 -16.31 9.47 6.13
N MET A 133 -16.10 8.26 6.67
CA MET A 133 -17.20 7.46 7.23
C MET A 133 -17.78 8.11 8.48
N ARG A 134 -16.95 8.63 9.39
CA ARG A 134 -17.39 9.36 10.59
C ARG A 134 -18.25 10.58 10.25
N VAL A 135 -17.85 11.37 9.26
CA VAL A 135 -18.64 12.51 8.77
C VAL A 135 -19.97 12.05 8.17
N ARG A 136 -19.99 10.95 7.41
CA ARG A 136 -21.23 10.38 6.85
C ARG A 136 -22.18 9.91 7.96
N GLN A 137 -21.65 9.26 9.00
CA GLN A 137 -22.43 8.80 10.16
C GLN A 137 -23.07 9.96 10.93
N GLY A 138 -22.35 11.08 11.07
CA GLY A 138 -22.86 12.29 11.74
C GLY A 138 -23.89 13.10 10.93
N SER A 139 -23.99 12.91 9.61
CA SER A 139 -24.88 13.69 8.75
C SER A 139 -26.34 13.27 8.90
N ARG A 140 -27.08 13.98 9.75
CA ARG A 140 -28.50 13.68 10.08
C ARG A 140 -29.54 14.10 9.03
N ARG A 141 -29.17 14.42 7.79
CA ARG A 141 -30.13 14.92 6.78
C ARG A 141 -30.53 13.81 5.78
N GLY A 142 -31.70 13.19 5.96
CA GLY A 142 -32.31 12.29 4.96
C GLY A 142 -33.18 11.17 5.54
N LYS A 143 -34.05 10.58 4.69
CA LYS A 143 -34.91 9.42 5.00
C LYS A 143 -34.19 8.06 4.88
N CYS A 144 -32.97 8.01 4.31
CA CYS A 144 -32.19 6.78 4.06
C CYS A 144 -31.13 6.49 5.14
N LYS A 145 -31.46 6.73 6.42
CA LYS A 145 -30.48 6.73 7.53
C LYS A 145 -30.12 5.35 8.03
N GLU A 146 -31.12 4.49 8.20
CA GLU A 146 -30.94 3.22 8.91
C GLU A 146 -30.04 2.26 8.12
N SER A 147 -30.26 2.14 6.82
CA SER A 147 -29.43 1.31 5.93
C SER A 147 -28.00 1.81 5.77
N THR A 148 -27.80 3.14 5.72
CA THR A 148 -26.45 3.71 5.60
C THR A 148 -25.67 3.54 6.91
N HIS A 149 -26.34 3.73 8.05
CA HIS A 149 -25.70 3.54 9.36
C HIS A 149 -25.34 2.08 9.60
N SER A 150 -26.24 1.14 9.30
CA SER A 150 -25.94 -0.29 9.45
C SER A 150 -24.77 -0.72 8.58
N LEU A 151 -24.68 -0.21 7.34
CA LEU A 151 -23.56 -0.48 6.46
C LEU A 151 -22.23 0.10 6.99
N ILE A 152 -22.25 1.31 7.56
CA ILE A 152 -21.05 1.90 8.16
C ILE A 152 -20.56 1.06 9.36
N GLU A 153 -21.47 0.60 10.22
CA GLU A 153 -21.14 -0.28 11.35
C GLU A 153 -20.58 -1.63 10.88
N GLU A 154 -21.13 -2.21 9.81
CA GLU A 154 -20.61 -3.43 9.20
C GLU A 154 -19.20 -3.23 8.63
N VAL A 155 -18.96 -2.09 7.98
CA VAL A 155 -17.62 -1.73 7.49
C VAL A 155 -16.65 -1.57 8.65
N TYR A 156 -17.00 -0.86 9.73
CA TYR A 156 -16.13 -0.75 10.91
C TYR A 156 -15.84 -2.11 11.55
N SER A 157 -16.84 -2.98 11.65
CA SER A 157 -16.67 -4.36 12.13
C SER A 157 -15.67 -5.13 11.25
N SER A 158 -15.74 -4.93 9.93
CA SER A 158 -14.79 -5.53 8.98
C SER A 158 -13.38 -4.95 9.13
N LEU A 159 -13.23 -3.63 9.32
CA LEU A 159 -11.93 -2.98 9.55
C LEU A 159 -11.29 -3.37 10.89
N ALA A 160 -12.09 -3.73 11.89
CA ALA A 160 -11.62 -4.25 13.16
C ALA A 160 -11.04 -5.68 13.04
N ALA A 161 -11.45 -6.45 12.02
CA ALA A 161 -10.97 -7.80 11.77
C ALA A 161 -9.88 -7.87 10.69
N LEU A 162 -9.86 -6.90 9.77
CA LEU A 162 -8.95 -6.89 8.63
C LEU A 162 -7.56 -6.36 9.01
N SER A 163 -6.52 -7.11 8.67
CA SER A 163 -5.13 -6.67 8.82
C SER A 163 -4.83 -5.44 7.96
N TRP A 164 -4.08 -4.47 8.50
CA TRP A 164 -3.73 -3.25 7.76
C TRP A 164 -2.73 -3.44 6.62
N SER A 165 -2.01 -4.57 6.62
CA SER A 165 -0.87 -4.81 5.73
C SER A 165 -1.07 -6.05 4.84
N GLY A 166 -0.24 -6.16 3.81
CA GLY A 166 -0.31 -7.25 2.84
C GLY A 166 -1.13 -6.88 1.63
N LYS A 167 -1.60 -7.92 0.91
CA LYS A 167 -2.28 -7.77 -0.37
C LYS A 167 -3.71 -8.30 -0.32
N THR A 168 -4.58 -7.71 -1.13
CA THR A 168 -5.91 -8.26 -1.42
C THR A 168 -5.76 -9.63 -2.06
N ARG A 169 -6.59 -10.59 -1.64
CA ARG A 169 -6.61 -11.96 -2.17
C ARG A 169 -7.95 -12.23 -2.84
N GLY A 170 -7.96 -13.15 -3.81
CA GLY A 170 -9.18 -13.53 -4.52
C GLY A 170 -9.55 -12.63 -5.71
N PHE A 171 -8.66 -11.70 -6.07
CA PHE A 171 -8.80 -10.85 -7.25
C PHE A 171 -7.73 -11.19 -8.30
N SER A 172 -7.98 -10.79 -9.54
CA SER A 172 -7.03 -10.94 -10.65
C SER A 172 -5.78 -10.07 -10.50
N ASN A 173 -5.85 -9.02 -9.67
CA ASN A 173 -4.75 -8.14 -9.31
C ASN A 173 -4.39 -8.21 -7.82
N ASP A 174 -3.09 -8.29 -7.57
CA ASP A 174 -2.46 -8.39 -6.25
C ASP A 174 -2.15 -6.99 -5.68
N GLU A 175 -3.18 -6.28 -5.23
CA GLU A 175 -3.06 -4.90 -4.74
C GLU A 175 -2.80 -4.82 -3.23
N PRO A 176 -2.12 -3.78 -2.73
CA PRO A 176 -2.04 -3.53 -1.29
C PRO A 176 -3.43 -3.39 -0.65
N ILE A 177 -3.62 -3.91 0.56
CA ILE A 177 -4.89 -3.77 1.31
C ILE A 177 -5.33 -2.30 1.44
N SER A 178 -4.38 -1.37 1.56
CA SER A 178 -4.67 0.08 1.61
C SER A 178 -5.44 0.62 0.40
N THR A 179 -5.42 -0.06 -0.75
CA THR A 179 -6.21 0.31 -1.94
C THR A 179 -7.72 0.21 -1.69
N LEU A 180 -8.15 -0.60 -0.72
CA LEU A 180 -9.56 -0.71 -0.33
C LEU A 180 -10.09 0.57 0.36
N ALA A 181 -9.22 1.38 0.96
CA ALA A 181 -9.61 2.65 1.60
C ALA A 181 -10.36 3.58 0.64
N ALA A 182 -10.06 3.52 -0.66
CA ALA A 182 -10.71 4.35 -1.68
C ALA A 182 -12.23 4.18 -1.71
N TYR A 183 -12.75 2.97 -1.49
CA TYR A 183 -14.19 2.69 -1.48
C TYR A 183 -14.95 3.44 -0.38
N ALA A 184 -14.28 3.75 0.73
CA ALA A 184 -14.86 4.49 1.86
C ALA A 184 -14.73 6.01 1.71
N THR A 185 -14.01 6.49 0.70
CA THR A 185 -13.68 7.92 0.51
C THR A 185 -14.58 8.57 -0.56
N ARG A 186 -14.20 9.78 -1.01
CA ARG A 186 -14.74 10.42 -2.23
C ARG A 186 -13.72 10.47 -3.37
N ARG A 187 -12.60 9.76 -3.24
CA ARG A 187 -11.57 9.71 -4.29
C ARG A 187 -12.10 8.98 -5.52
N TRP A 188 -11.52 9.32 -6.66
CA TRP A 188 -11.72 8.54 -7.87
C TRP A 188 -11.14 7.15 -7.69
N LEU A 189 -11.90 6.13 -8.10
CA LEU A 189 -11.46 4.75 -8.08
C LEU A 189 -10.39 4.53 -9.16
N SER A 190 -9.31 3.86 -8.77
CA SER A 190 -8.26 3.47 -9.71
C SER A 190 -8.74 2.33 -10.62
N ASP A 191 -7.97 2.01 -11.66
CA ASP A 191 -8.26 0.84 -12.50
C ASP A 191 -8.24 -0.45 -11.68
N ALA A 192 -7.37 -0.52 -10.66
CA ALA A 192 -7.32 -1.63 -9.73
C ALA A 192 -8.64 -1.85 -8.96
N ASN A 193 -9.26 -0.76 -8.47
CA ASN A 193 -10.57 -0.85 -7.81
C ASN A 193 -11.69 -1.27 -8.78
N LYS A 194 -11.63 -0.80 -10.03
CA LYS A 194 -12.62 -1.18 -11.05
C LYS A 194 -12.48 -2.66 -11.42
N ASP A 195 -11.26 -3.15 -11.61
CA ASP A 195 -11.01 -4.56 -11.91
C ASP A 195 -11.43 -5.48 -10.76
N GLN A 196 -11.24 -5.06 -9.51
CA GLN A 196 -11.80 -5.76 -8.33
C GLN A 196 -13.33 -5.87 -8.40
N MET A 197 -14.04 -4.80 -8.76
CA MET A 197 -15.50 -4.84 -8.93
C MET A 197 -15.93 -5.75 -10.11
N LEU A 198 -15.16 -5.76 -11.20
CA LEU A 198 -15.40 -6.64 -12.34
C LEU A 198 -15.18 -8.11 -11.97
N ASP A 199 -14.19 -8.42 -11.12
CA ASP A 199 -13.96 -9.78 -10.60
C ASP A 199 -15.09 -10.28 -9.72
N LEU A 200 -15.65 -9.41 -8.86
CA LEU A 200 -16.85 -9.74 -8.09
C LEU A 200 -18.02 -10.06 -9.03
N LEU A 201 -18.26 -9.21 -10.04
CA LEU A 201 -19.33 -9.43 -11.01
C LEU A 201 -19.13 -10.73 -11.82
N ARG A 202 -17.90 -11.04 -12.24
CA ARG A 202 -17.57 -12.31 -12.90
C ARG A 202 -17.92 -13.49 -12.00
N THR A 203 -17.60 -13.39 -10.71
CA THR A 203 -17.88 -14.43 -9.73
C THR A 203 -19.38 -14.64 -9.56
N ASP A 204 -20.15 -13.56 -9.40
CA ASP A 204 -21.62 -13.60 -9.27
C ASP A 204 -22.34 -14.16 -10.50
N ILE A 205 -21.78 -13.94 -11.71
CA ILE A 205 -22.32 -14.52 -12.94
C ILE A 205 -21.98 -16.01 -13.03
N ARG A 206 -20.78 -16.42 -12.62
CA ARG A 206 -20.35 -17.83 -12.63
C ARG A 206 -21.10 -18.68 -11.62
N LEU A 207 -21.45 -18.11 -10.47
CA LEU A 207 -22.16 -18.81 -9.40
C LEU A 207 -23.67 -18.98 -9.70
N ASP A 208 -24.21 -18.22 -10.65
CA ASP A 208 -25.63 -18.29 -11.01
C ASP A 208 -25.82 -18.98 -12.37
N PRO A 209 -26.22 -20.27 -12.40
CA PRO A 209 -26.37 -21.02 -13.64
C PRO A 209 -27.53 -20.51 -14.51
N SER A 210 -28.44 -19.68 -13.97
CA SER A 210 -29.56 -19.11 -14.72
C SER A 210 -29.15 -17.89 -15.55
N LYS A 211 -28.00 -17.28 -15.26
CA LYS A 211 -27.53 -16.11 -15.99
C LYS A 211 -26.91 -16.49 -17.32
N PRO A 212 -27.08 -15.66 -18.37
CA PRO A 212 -26.34 -15.81 -19.61
C PRO A 212 -24.84 -15.81 -19.34
N LYS A 213 -24.07 -16.54 -20.16
CA LYS A 213 -22.61 -16.51 -20.10
C LYS A 213 -22.14 -15.16 -20.63
N PHE A 214 -21.73 -14.27 -19.73
CA PHE A 214 -21.10 -12.99 -20.09
C PHE A 214 -19.59 -13.08 -19.95
N ASP A 215 -18.88 -12.58 -20.95
CA ASP A 215 -17.43 -12.42 -20.92
C ASP A 215 -17.08 -10.97 -20.54
N ILE A 216 -16.78 -10.76 -19.27
CA ILE A 216 -16.43 -9.44 -18.74
C ILE A 216 -14.93 -9.23 -18.90
N LYS A 217 -14.54 -8.21 -19.66
CA LYS A 217 -13.12 -7.82 -19.85
C LYS A 217 -12.69 -6.76 -18.83
N GLY A 218 -11.41 -6.75 -18.47
CA GLY A 218 -10.83 -5.80 -17.53
C GLY A 218 -10.69 -4.39 -18.12
N THR A 219 -10.35 -3.43 -17.28
CA THR A 219 -10.27 -2.00 -17.60
C THR A 219 -9.31 -1.68 -18.76
N HIS A 220 -8.22 -2.44 -18.89
CA HIS A 220 -7.21 -2.24 -19.93
C HIS A 220 -7.57 -2.83 -21.31
N PHE A 221 -8.74 -3.46 -21.45
CA PHE A 221 -9.11 -4.15 -22.70
C PHE A 221 -9.18 -3.21 -23.90
N ILE A 222 -9.80 -2.04 -23.75
CA ILE A 222 -9.89 -1.03 -24.84
C ILE A 222 -8.50 -0.49 -25.21
N SER A 223 -7.64 -0.26 -24.23
CA SER A 223 -6.25 0.16 -24.49
C SER A 223 -5.49 -0.91 -25.28
N LYS A 224 -5.70 -2.20 -24.98
CA LYS A 224 -5.11 -3.30 -25.76
C LYS A 224 -5.64 -3.35 -27.20
N ILE A 225 -6.93 -3.07 -27.42
CA ILE A 225 -7.49 -2.94 -28.78
C ILE A 225 -6.80 -1.82 -29.55
N HIS A 226 -6.62 -0.65 -28.93
CA HIS A 226 -5.95 0.46 -29.59
C HIS A 226 -4.47 0.15 -29.91
N GLN A 227 -3.76 -0.51 -28.99
CA GLN A 227 -2.38 -0.96 -29.23
C GLN A 227 -2.31 -1.98 -30.38
N ALA A 228 -3.23 -2.93 -30.42
CA ALA A 228 -3.35 -3.89 -31.50
C ALA A 228 -3.60 -3.21 -32.84
N TYR A 229 -4.55 -2.27 -32.90
CA TYR A 229 -4.89 -1.52 -34.10
C TYR A 229 -3.71 -0.73 -34.67
N ASN A 230 -2.90 -0.12 -33.79
CA ASN A 230 -1.71 0.61 -34.19
C ASN A 230 -0.58 -0.30 -34.70
N LYS A 231 -0.61 -1.60 -34.37
CA LYS A 231 0.34 -2.62 -34.83
C LYS A 231 -0.21 -3.52 -35.94
N ARG A 232 -1.40 -3.23 -36.48
CA ARG A 232 -2.14 -4.11 -37.40
C ARG A 232 -1.35 -4.52 -38.65
N ASP A 233 -0.50 -3.63 -39.16
CA ASP A 233 0.20 -3.82 -40.43
C ASP A 233 1.51 -4.64 -40.31
N ARG A 234 2.00 -4.90 -39.09
CA ARG A 234 3.32 -5.52 -38.89
C ARG A 234 3.30 -6.72 -37.95
N ASP A 235 2.71 -6.56 -36.76
CA ASP A 235 2.97 -7.49 -35.65
C ASP A 235 1.70 -8.09 -35.03
N TYR A 236 0.51 -7.54 -35.31
CA TYR A 236 -0.73 -7.96 -34.64
C TYR A 236 -1.02 -9.46 -34.76
N THR A 237 -0.76 -10.08 -35.91
CA THR A 237 -1.09 -11.50 -36.15
C THR A 237 -0.26 -12.45 -35.31
N TYR A 238 1.00 -12.12 -35.05
CA TYR A 238 1.98 -13.03 -34.45
C TYR A 238 2.35 -12.68 -32.99
N ASP A 239 2.07 -11.45 -32.55
CA ASP A 239 2.35 -11.03 -31.18
C ASP A 239 1.43 -11.79 -30.20
N ARG A 240 2.04 -12.58 -29.30
CA ARG A 240 1.34 -13.33 -28.25
C ARG A 240 0.57 -12.43 -27.29
N GLY A 241 0.98 -11.16 -27.14
CA GLY A 241 0.29 -10.18 -26.32
C GLY A 241 -1.15 -9.87 -26.76
N PHE A 242 -1.49 -10.16 -28.03
CA PHE A 242 -2.83 -9.96 -28.59
C PHE A 242 -3.61 -11.25 -28.85
N GLU A 243 -3.12 -12.41 -28.41
CA GLU A 243 -3.78 -13.70 -28.63
C GLU A 243 -5.23 -13.73 -28.11
N GLY A 244 -5.43 -13.41 -26.83
CA GLY A 244 -6.78 -13.35 -26.27
C GLY A 244 -7.69 -12.29 -26.91
N LEU A 245 -7.12 -11.23 -27.51
CA LEU A 245 -7.91 -10.26 -28.27
C LEU A 245 -8.34 -10.83 -29.63
N ARG A 246 -7.45 -11.56 -30.32
CA ARG A 246 -7.79 -12.26 -31.57
C ARG A 246 -8.86 -13.31 -31.34
N GLU A 247 -8.74 -14.11 -30.27
CA GLU A 247 -9.75 -15.10 -29.88
C GLU A 247 -11.11 -14.44 -29.65
N THR A 248 -11.15 -13.37 -28.83
CA THR A 248 -12.37 -12.60 -28.60
C THR A 248 -12.96 -12.05 -29.91
N GLY A 249 -12.11 -11.55 -30.81
CA GLY A 249 -12.54 -11.04 -32.12
C GLY A 249 -13.12 -12.12 -33.03
N ILE A 250 -12.53 -13.32 -33.05
CA ILE A 250 -13.04 -14.48 -33.80
C ILE A 250 -14.38 -14.93 -33.22
N GLU A 251 -14.50 -15.01 -31.90
CA GLU A 251 -15.75 -15.37 -31.23
C GLU A 251 -16.89 -14.41 -31.58
N LEU A 252 -16.61 -13.10 -31.57
CA LEU A 252 -17.58 -12.07 -31.94
C LEU A 252 -17.91 -12.08 -33.44
N GLY A 253 -16.93 -12.31 -34.31
CA GLY A 253 -17.11 -12.26 -35.76
C GLY A 253 -17.69 -13.55 -36.38
N SER A 254 -17.61 -14.68 -35.68
CA SER A 254 -18.00 -15.99 -36.21
C SER A 254 -19.47 -16.34 -36.01
N ASP A 255 -20.24 -15.54 -35.27
CA ASP A 255 -21.66 -15.77 -34.95
C ASP A 255 -21.94 -17.15 -34.28
N ILE A 256 -20.89 -17.87 -33.87
CA ILE A 256 -20.94 -19.23 -33.32
C ILE A 256 -21.67 -19.23 -31.97
N HIS A 257 -21.71 -18.10 -31.26
CA HIS A 257 -22.44 -17.97 -30.00
C HIS A 257 -23.97 -17.89 -30.16
N CYS A 258 -24.49 -17.42 -31.30
CA CYS A 258 -25.94 -17.35 -31.53
C CYS A 258 -26.58 -18.74 -31.70
N ARG A 259 -25.86 -19.75 -32.19
CA ARG A 259 -26.44 -21.09 -32.48
C ARG A 259 -26.43 -22.06 -31.29
N LYS A 260 -25.54 -21.90 -30.32
CA LYS A 260 -25.45 -22.82 -29.16
C LYS A 260 -26.46 -22.53 -28.05
N LEU A 261 -27.07 -21.34 -28.04
CA LEU A 261 -28.12 -20.97 -27.09
C LEU A 261 -29.53 -21.31 -27.61
N SER A 262 -29.69 -21.69 -28.88
CA SER A 262 -30.97 -22.14 -29.44
C SER A 262 -31.20 -23.66 -29.35
N GLU A 263 -30.24 -24.42 -28.80
CA GLU A 263 -30.29 -25.88 -28.69
C GLU A 263 -30.37 -26.39 -27.23
N ILE A 264 -30.64 -25.50 -26.27
CA ILE A 264 -30.92 -25.82 -24.86
C ILE A 264 -32.30 -25.25 -24.52
#